data_AF-A0A2M6WA64-F1
#
_entry.id   AF-A0A2M6WA64-F1
#
_cell.length_a   1.000
_cell.length_b   1.000
_cell.length_c   1.000
_cell.angle_alpha   90.00
_cell.angle_beta   90.00
_cell.angle_gamma   90.00
#
_symmetry.space_group_name_H-M   'P 1'
#
loop_
_entity.id
_entity.type
_entity.pdbx_description
1 polymer ?
#
loop_
_entity_poly.entity_id
_entity_poly.type
_entity_poly.pdbx_seq_one_letter_code
_entity_poly.pdbx_strand_id
1 'polypeptide(L)' 'MEKIFNRKENKFLRKKLRQEMPKGEILLWQRLNNKKMGYKFRRQYSIGSYVVDFYCPQFKLVIE' A
#
# COMPACT_ATOMS: atom_id res chain seq x y z
N MET A 1 -20.55 9.77 1.50
CA MET A 1 -19.43 9.09 2.17
C MET A 1 -18.15 9.44 1.44
N GLU A 2 -17.30 10.28 2.03
CA GLU A 2 -16.00 10.58 1.45
C GLU A 2 -15.22 9.28 1.17
N LYS A 3 -14.66 9.15 -0.02
CA LYS A 3 -13.76 8.04 -0.35
C LYS A 3 -12.47 8.20 0.47
N ILE A 4 -12.45 7.63 1.67
CA ILE A 4 -11.27 7.60 2.56
C ILE A 4 -10.10 6.90 1.84
N PHE A 5 -10.39 5.90 1.02
CA PHE A 5 -9.36 5.14 0.33
C PHE A 5 -8.92 5.76 -1.00
N ASN A 6 -7.62 5.70 -1.27
CA ASN A 6 -7.06 6.00 -2.60
C ASN A 6 -7.43 7.42 -3.09
N ARG A 7 -7.40 8.41 -2.18
CA ARG A 7 -7.66 9.82 -2.51
C ARG A 7 -6.75 10.29 -3.66
N LYS A 8 -7.32 11.09 -4.56
CA LYS A 8 -6.62 11.56 -5.76
C LYS A 8 -5.46 12.50 -5.44
N GLU A 9 -5.58 13.32 -4.39
CA GLU A 9 -4.52 14.20 -3.89
C GLU A 9 -3.22 13.42 -3.60
N ASN A 10 -3.34 12.23 -3.02
CA ASN A 10 -2.21 11.39 -2.64
C ASN A 10 -1.64 10.57 -3.82
N LYS A 11 -2.10 10.78 -5.06
CA LYS A 11 -1.62 10.02 -6.23
C LYS A 11 -0.13 10.28 -6.49
N PHE A 12 0.32 11.53 -6.41
CA PHE A 12 1.71 11.89 -6.61
C PHE A 12 2.61 11.27 -5.54
N LEU A 13 2.25 11.48 -4.27
CA LEU A 13 2.99 10.93 -3.12
C LEU A 13 3.14 9.41 -3.21
N ARG A 14 2.07 8.67 -3.50
CA ARG A 14 2.15 7.21 -3.68
C ARG A 14 3.01 6.78 -4.85
N LYS A 15 3.10 7.56 -5.93
CA LYS A 15 3.98 7.23 -7.05
C LYS A 15 5.43 7.40 -6.62
N LYS A 16 5.75 8.51 -5.93
CA LYS A 16 7.08 8.79 -5.38
C LYS A 16 7.52 7.70 -4.40
N LEU A 17 6.71 7.40 -3.39
CA LEU A 17 7.03 6.36 -2.39
C LEU A 17 7.22 4.97 -3.01
N ARG A 18 6.47 4.64 -4.07
CA ARG A 18 6.67 3.38 -4.81
C ARG A 18 8.00 3.30 -5.56
N GLN A 19 8.61 4.42 -5.90
CA GLN A 19 9.93 4.50 -6.55
C GLN A 19 11.04 4.51 -5.50
N GLU A 20 10.79 5.09 -4.34
CA GLU A 20 11.75 5.29 -3.24
C GLU A 20 11.63 4.23 -2.13
N MET A 21 11.03 3.07 -2.41
CA MET A 21 10.82 2.02 -1.41
C MET A 21 12.15 1.54 -0.78
N PRO A 22 12.24 1.46 0.55
CA PRO A 22 13.34 0.80 1.26
C PRO A 22 13.56 -0.65 0.80
N LYS A 23 14.81 -1.12 0.88
CA LYS A 23 15.20 -2.49 0.48
C LYS A 23 14.36 -3.57 1.19
N GLY A 24 14.07 -3.38 2.49
CA GLY A 24 13.22 -4.29 3.27
C GLY A 24 11.81 -4.42 2.69
N GLU A 25 11.17 -3.28 2.39
CA GLU A 25 9.85 -3.24 1.76
C GLU A 25 9.86 -3.85 0.35
N ILE A 26 10.92 -3.64 -0.44
CA ILE A 26 11.04 -4.27 -1.77
C ILE A 26 11.00 -5.80 -1.65
N LEU A 27 11.80 -6.36 -0.72
CA LEU A 27 11.85 -7.80 -0.48
C LEU A 27 10.52 -8.34 0.05
N LEU A 28 9.86 -7.60 0.94
CA LEU A 28 8.53 -7.96 1.43
C LEU A 28 7.49 -7.93 0.31
N TRP A 29 7.50 -6.88 -0.52
CA TRP A 29 6.57 -6.76 -1.65
C TRP A 29 6.70 -7.90 -2.65
N GLN A 30 7.93 -8.38 -2.91
CA GLN A 30 8.15 -9.55 -3.77
C GLN A 30 7.45 -10.83 -3.25
N ARG A 31 7.24 -10.94 -1.93
CA ARG A 31 6.50 -12.04 -1.29
C ARG A 31 5.00 -11.80 -1.22
N LEU A 32 4.55 -10.54 -1.11
CA LEU A 32 3.13 -10.19 -0.95
C LEU A 32 2.39 -9.94 -2.27
N ASN A 33 3.10 -9.55 -3.34
CA ASN A 33 2.48 -9.18 -4.61
C ASN A 33 1.75 -10.36 -5.28
N ASN A 34 0.92 -10.05 -6.28
CA ASN A 34 0.23 -11.04 -7.12
C ASN A 34 -0.57 -12.12 -6.35
N LYS A 35 -1.06 -11.78 -5.15
CA LYS A 35 -1.78 -12.71 -4.25
C LYS A 35 -0.98 -13.98 -3.90
N LYS A 36 0.35 -13.90 -3.85
CA LYS A 36 1.20 -15.04 -3.46
C LYS A 36 0.87 -15.64 -2.09
N MET A 37 0.31 -14.83 -1.18
CA MET A 37 -0.17 -15.27 0.14
C MET A 37 -1.68 -15.61 0.16
N GLY A 38 -2.31 -15.84 -1.00
CA GLY A 38 -3.76 -16.08 -1.11
C GLY A 38 -4.63 -14.82 -0.99
N TYR A 39 -4.09 -13.73 -0.45
CA TYR A 39 -4.82 -12.48 -0.21
C TYR A 39 -4.24 -11.31 -1.00
N LYS A 40 -5.07 -10.30 -1.28
CA LYS A 40 -4.66 -9.10 -2.01
C LYS A 40 -3.95 -8.12 -1.07
N PHE A 41 -2.67 -7.88 -1.32
CA PHE A 41 -1.92 -6.78 -0.72
C PHE A 41 -1.81 -5.61 -1.71
N ARG A 42 -1.81 -4.39 -1.17
CA ARG A 42 -1.58 -3.14 -1.89
C ARG A 42 -0.38 -2.46 -1.23
N ARG A 43 0.60 -2.02 -2.02
CA ARG A 43 1.71 -1.20 -1.52
C ARG A 43 1.45 0.29 -1.67
N GLN A 44 1.96 1.08 -0.73
CA GLN A 44 1.92 2.53 -0.74
C GLN A 44 0.49 3.01 -1.01
N TYR A 45 -0.41 2.67 -0.09
CA TYR A 45 -1.86 2.80 -0.23
C TYR A 45 -2.39 3.94 0.63
N SER A 46 -3.22 4.82 0.06
CA SER A 46 -3.77 5.95 0.82
C SER A 46 -5.00 5.56 1.60
N ILE A 47 -5.02 5.91 2.88
CA ILE A 47 -6.15 5.79 3.80
C ILE A 47 -6.30 7.14 4.51
N GLY A 48 -7.34 7.89 4.14
CA GLY A 48 -7.53 9.28 4.56
C GLY A 48 -6.38 10.16 4.09
N SER A 49 -5.79 10.89 5.04
CA SER A 49 -4.60 11.73 4.85
C SER A 49 -3.28 10.96 4.87
N TYR A 50 -3.29 9.66 5.20
CA TYR A 50 -2.08 8.86 5.37
C TYR A 50 -1.80 7.99 4.15
N VAL A 51 -0.53 7.65 3.92
CA VAL A 51 -0.08 6.61 2.98
C VAL A 51 0.65 5.55 3.78
N VAL A 52 0.14 4.33 3.74
CA VAL A 52 0.71 3.17 4.46
C VAL A 52 1.51 2.30 3.50
N ASP A 53 2.56 1.63 4.00
CA ASP A 53 3.48 0.86 3.17
C ASP A 53 2.83 -0.38 2.55
N PHE A 54 2.11 -1.17 3.34
CA PHE A 54 1.27 -2.25 2.84
C PHE A 54 -0.11 -2.28 3.49
N TYR A 55 -1.12 -2.62 2.69
CA TYR A 55 -2.50 -2.79 3.15
C TYR A 55 -3.14 -4.05 2.57
N CYS A 56 -3.73 -4.87 3.43
CA CYS A 56 -4.60 -5.98 3.07
C CYS A 56 -6.07 -5.61 3.34
N PRO A 57 -6.88 -5.35 2.30
CA PRO A 57 -8.28 -4.97 2.47
C PRO A 57 -9.14 -6.03 3.16
N GLN A 58 -8.81 -7.32 2.96
CA GLN A 58 -9.59 -8.43 3.49
C GLN A 58 -9.55 -8.48 5.02
N PHE A 59 -8.39 -8.24 5.61
CA PHE A 59 -8.20 -8.26 7.07
C PHE A 59 -8.18 -6.87 7.70
N LYS A 60 -8.36 -5.81 6.89
CA LYS A 60 -8.14 -4.41 7.32
C LYS A 60 -6.79 -4.23 8.02
N LEU A 61 -5.77 -4.93 7.52
CA LEU A 61 -4.44 -5.01 8.12
C LEU A 61 -3.46 -4.06 7.41
N VAL A 62 -2.74 -3.28 8.19
CA VAL A 62 -1.60 -2.45 7.77
C VAL A 62 -0.30 -3.11 8.22
N ILE A 63 0.75 -3.02 7.40
CA ILE A 63 2.12 -3.45 7.72
C ILE A 63 3.06 -2.31 7.32
N GLU A 64 3.90 -1.86 8.25
CA GLU A 64 4.95 -0.81 8.14
C GLU A 64 6.23 -1.31 8.84
#